data_AF-A0A951ESM6-F1
#
_entry.id   AF-A0A951ESM6-F1
#
_cell.length_a   1.000
_cell.length_b   1.000
_cell.length_c   1.000
_cell.angle_alpha   90.00
_cell.angle_beta   90.00
_cell.angle_gamma   90.00
#
_symmetry.space_group_name_H-M   'P 1'
#
loop_
_entity.id
_entity.type
_entity.pdbx_description
1 polymer ?
#
loop_
_entity_poly.entity_id
_entity_poly.type
_entity_poly.pdbx_seq_one_letter_code
_entity_poly.pdbx_strand_id
1 'polypeptide(L)'
;DLYTHTGAGAYECGEESALLESLEGKRGVPRIRPPFPAVVGAFQCPTILNNVETYCAVPPIILDGGKAFADLGVPKAGGTKLTCLTGHINKPGVYELRLGFPVMQMINEVGGGVRNGKKLKAFIPGGSSCPLLTAAECEGATMDYDSMAARKSMLGSGGVVVMDEDTCMVKAALRIMRFYAHESCGWCIPCREGTTWLRKVLVRFHEGAGTRSDIDLLGDVSKNMLGRTFCPLGDAAALPTISIVEKFRDEFEAHLNGRPCPFEHTREAVLV
;
A
#
# COMPACT_ATOMS: atom_id res chain seq x y z
N ASP A 1 29.00 -14.70 -10.76
CA ASP A 1 28.05 -15.72 -10.29
C ASP A 1 26.70 -15.10 -9.96
N LEU A 2 25.64 -15.90 -10.01
CA LEU A 2 24.29 -15.53 -9.59
C LEU A 2 23.79 -16.59 -8.62
N TYR A 3 23.27 -16.14 -7.48
CA TYR A 3 22.73 -17.01 -6.44
C TYR A 3 21.27 -16.65 -6.19
N THR A 4 20.45 -17.68 -5.96
CA THR A 4 19.07 -17.52 -5.54
C THR A 4 18.95 -17.84 -4.06
N HIS A 5 18.24 -17.01 -3.30
CA HIS A 5 17.92 -17.25 -1.91
C HIS A 5 16.42 -17.02 -1.69
N THR A 6 15.72 -18.03 -1.18
CA THR A 6 14.28 -17.95 -0.95
C THR A 6 13.97 -17.48 0.46
N GLY A 7 13.01 -16.57 0.62
CA GLY A 7 12.45 -16.21 1.93
C GLY A 7 11.48 -17.28 2.46
N ALA A 8 10.84 -16.98 3.60
CA ALA A 8 9.94 -17.91 4.31
C ALA A 8 8.57 -17.30 4.68
N GLY A 9 8.07 -16.34 3.88
CA GLY A 9 6.74 -15.75 4.07
C GLY A 9 6.68 -14.65 5.13
N ALA A 10 7.52 -13.61 4.98
CA ALA A 10 7.48 -12.40 5.79
C ALA A 10 7.60 -11.16 4.90
N TYR A 11 6.60 -10.29 4.91
CA TYR A 11 6.60 -9.04 4.16
C TYR A 11 7.72 -8.10 4.64
N GLU A 12 7.99 -8.05 5.95
CA GLU A 12 9.08 -7.23 6.50
C GLU A 12 10.44 -7.60 5.90
N CYS A 13 10.70 -8.87 5.57
CA CYS A 13 11.95 -9.28 4.91
C CYS A 13 12.10 -8.73 3.48
N GLY A 14 11.08 -8.05 2.93
CA GLY A 14 11.20 -7.26 1.71
C GLY A 14 11.77 -5.86 1.92
N GLU A 15 11.85 -5.37 3.17
CA GLU A 15 12.51 -4.12 3.51
C GLU A 15 14.02 -4.24 3.31
N GLU A 16 14.66 -3.18 2.79
CA GLU A 16 16.05 -3.18 2.34
C GLU A 16 17.03 -3.80 3.35
N SER A 17 16.98 -3.38 4.60
CA SER A 17 17.92 -3.81 5.63
C SER A 17 17.50 -5.10 6.34
N ALA A 18 16.19 -5.34 6.47
CA ALA A 18 15.65 -6.60 6.99
C ALA A 18 15.94 -7.77 6.04
N LEU A 19 15.94 -7.52 4.72
CA LEU A 19 16.33 -8.49 3.71
C LEU A 19 17.77 -8.97 3.92
N LEU A 20 18.70 -8.05 4.23
CA LEU A 20 20.10 -8.39 4.49
C LEU A 20 20.24 -9.25 5.74
N GLU A 21 19.54 -8.92 6.81
CA GLU A 21 19.54 -9.73 8.04
C GLU A 21 18.96 -11.13 7.78
N SER A 22 17.86 -11.23 7.02
CA SER A 22 17.27 -12.50 6.62
C SER A 22 18.23 -13.33 5.74
N LEU A 23 18.91 -12.69 4.79
CA LEU A 23 19.89 -13.32 3.90
C LEU A 23 21.09 -13.87 4.68
N GLU A 24 21.50 -13.19 5.74
CA GLU A 24 22.57 -13.59 6.66
C GLU A 24 22.15 -14.70 7.65
N GLY A 25 20.94 -15.24 7.53
CA GLY A 25 20.42 -16.30 8.40
C GLY A 25 19.95 -15.81 9.77
N LYS A 26 19.76 -14.50 9.94
CA LYS A 26 19.23 -13.91 11.16
C LYS A 26 17.72 -13.66 11.01
N ARG A 27 17.08 -13.23 12.10
CA ARG A 27 15.69 -12.78 12.04
C ARG A 27 15.63 -11.49 11.20
N GLY A 28 14.68 -11.40 10.27
CA GLY A 28 14.44 -10.22 9.41
C GLY A 28 13.95 -9.00 10.17
N VAL A 29 14.81 -8.44 11.01
CA VAL A 29 14.61 -7.20 11.73
C VAL A 29 15.43 -6.13 11.02
N PRO A 30 14.85 -4.97 10.67
CA PRO A 30 15.59 -3.90 10.01
C PRO A 30 16.78 -3.40 10.83
N ARG A 31 17.82 -2.91 10.16
CA ARG A 31 18.99 -2.27 10.80
C ARG A 31 18.73 -0.78 11.00
N ILE A 32 19.33 -0.21 12.05
CA ILE A 32 19.30 1.25 12.23
C ILE A 32 20.22 1.89 11.18
N ARG A 33 19.77 3.00 10.60
CA ARG A 33 20.61 3.86 9.76
C ARG A 33 21.12 5.02 10.62
N PRO A 34 22.42 5.39 10.56
CA PRO A 34 23.57 4.75 9.88
C PRO A 34 24.15 3.53 10.64
N PRO A 35 24.97 2.66 9.99
CA PRO A 35 25.49 2.76 8.62
C PRO A 35 24.49 2.35 7.52
N PHE A 36 24.64 2.92 6.33
CA PHE A 36 23.84 2.54 5.16
C PHE A 36 24.37 1.26 4.50
N PRO A 37 23.51 0.44 3.86
CA PRO A 37 23.92 -0.78 3.16
C PRO A 37 25.02 -0.60 2.13
N ALA A 38 25.06 0.56 1.46
CA ALA A 38 26.10 0.91 0.50
C ALA A 38 27.52 0.94 1.10
N VAL A 39 27.65 1.08 2.42
CA VAL A 39 28.92 1.01 3.15
C VAL A 39 29.04 -0.32 3.88
N VAL A 40 28.00 -0.72 4.63
CA VAL A 40 27.96 -1.96 5.42
C VAL A 40 26.62 -2.66 5.21
N GLY A 41 26.58 -3.53 4.20
CA GLY A 41 25.41 -4.28 3.78
C GLY A 41 25.50 -5.78 4.13
N ALA A 42 25.21 -6.64 3.16
CA ALA A 42 25.26 -8.10 3.33
C ALA A 42 26.66 -8.56 3.72
N PHE A 43 26.74 -9.40 4.75
CA PHE A 43 27.99 -9.97 5.28
C PHE A 43 29.04 -8.91 5.64
N GLN A 44 28.57 -7.73 6.08
CA GLN A 44 29.41 -6.55 6.37
C GLN A 44 30.15 -5.98 5.14
N CYS A 45 29.69 -6.29 3.92
CA CYS A 45 30.24 -5.76 2.68
C CYS A 45 29.32 -4.68 2.07
N PRO A 46 29.89 -3.69 1.33
CA PRO A 46 29.12 -2.74 0.53
C PRO A 46 28.09 -3.45 -0.36
N THR A 47 26.81 -3.11 -0.22
CA THR A 47 25.71 -3.75 -0.94
C THR A 47 24.71 -2.72 -1.43
N ILE A 48 24.30 -2.84 -2.70
CA ILE A 48 23.22 -2.05 -3.28
C ILE A 48 22.05 -2.98 -3.59
N LEU A 49 20.87 -2.62 -3.10
CA LEU A 49 19.63 -3.35 -3.36
C LEU A 49 18.81 -2.58 -4.39
N ASN A 50 18.26 -3.29 -5.36
CA ASN A 50 17.25 -2.76 -6.26
C ASN A 50 16.12 -3.78 -6.42
N ASN A 51 14.92 -3.29 -6.75
CA ASN A 51 13.81 -4.15 -7.12
C ASN A 51 14.11 -4.85 -8.46
N VAL A 52 13.48 -6.01 -8.66
CA VAL A 52 13.56 -6.78 -9.90
C VAL A 52 13.17 -5.92 -11.11
N GLU A 53 12.09 -5.14 -11.01
CA GLU A 53 11.62 -4.27 -12.10
C GLU A 53 12.69 -3.24 -12.51
N THR A 54 13.39 -2.65 -11.53
CA THR A 54 14.48 -1.72 -11.78
C THR A 54 15.62 -2.39 -12.56
N TYR A 55 16.04 -3.60 -12.16
CA TYR A 55 17.07 -4.32 -12.90
C TYR A 55 16.61 -4.78 -14.29
N CYS A 56 15.34 -5.17 -14.45
CA CYS A 56 14.78 -5.53 -15.76
C CYS A 56 14.71 -4.34 -16.73
N ALA A 57 14.63 -3.10 -16.23
CA ALA A 57 14.69 -1.91 -17.06
C ALA A 57 16.11 -1.54 -17.52
N VAL A 58 17.17 -2.04 -16.87
CA VAL A 58 18.56 -1.67 -17.20
C VAL A 58 18.99 -2.11 -18.60
N PRO A 59 18.77 -3.37 -19.06
CA PRO A 59 19.16 -3.79 -20.40
C PRO A 59 18.59 -2.90 -21.53
N PRO A 60 17.27 -2.64 -21.63
CA PRO A 60 16.75 -1.77 -22.68
C PRO A 60 17.27 -0.32 -22.55
N ILE A 61 17.49 0.20 -21.35
CA ILE A 61 18.09 1.53 -21.16
C ILE A 61 19.51 1.62 -21.74
N ILE A 62 20.32 0.56 -21.57
CA ILE A 62 21.69 0.51 -22.11
C ILE A 62 21.65 0.35 -23.63
N LEU A 63 20.77 -0.50 -24.16
CA LEU A 63 20.70 -0.82 -25.58
C LEU A 63 20.09 0.32 -26.42
N ASP A 64 19.00 0.90 -25.95
CA ASP A 64 18.22 1.91 -26.70
C ASP A 64 18.57 3.35 -26.29
N GLY A 65 19.33 3.50 -25.20
CA GLY A 65 19.79 4.76 -24.65
C GLY A 65 18.82 5.39 -23.65
N GLY A 66 19.38 6.05 -22.62
CA GLY A 66 18.58 6.62 -21.53
C GLY A 66 17.56 7.68 -21.95
N LYS A 67 17.80 8.39 -23.07
CA LYS A 67 16.83 9.34 -23.63
C LYS A 67 15.57 8.62 -24.14
N ALA A 68 15.73 7.50 -24.85
CA ALA A 68 14.61 6.74 -25.38
C ALA A 68 13.70 6.24 -24.25
N PHE A 69 14.28 5.76 -23.15
CA PHE A 69 13.52 5.37 -21.97
C PHE A 69 12.85 6.57 -21.28
N ALA A 70 13.57 7.69 -21.12
CA ALA A 70 13.03 8.89 -20.49
C ALA A 70 11.80 9.45 -21.25
N ASP A 71 11.85 9.44 -22.58
CA ASP A 71 10.79 9.93 -23.47
C ASP A 71 9.50 9.09 -23.43
N LEU A 72 9.51 7.91 -22.78
CA LEU A 72 8.30 7.09 -22.59
C LEU A 72 7.34 7.64 -21.53
N GLY A 73 7.86 8.38 -20.55
CA GLY A 73 7.09 8.86 -19.40
C GLY A 73 6.89 10.38 -19.40
N VAL A 74 6.55 10.93 -18.24
CA VAL A 74 6.38 12.39 -18.04
C VAL A 74 7.67 13.01 -17.50
N PRO A 75 7.83 14.36 -17.58
CA PRO A 75 8.99 15.02 -17.00
C PRO A 75 9.21 14.60 -15.54
N LYS A 76 10.47 14.28 -15.18
CA LYS A 76 10.90 13.75 -13.86
C LYS A 76 10.40 12.34 -13.50
N ALA A 77 9.57 11.71 -14.33
CA ALA A 77 9.14 10.32 -14.19
C ALA A 77 9.14 9.63 -15.56
N GLY A 78 10.35 9.41 -16.10
CA GLY A 78 10.55 8.76 -17.40
C GLY A 78 10.41 7.23 -17.31
N GLY A 79 10.06 6.60 -18.43
CA GLY A 79 9.97 5.15 -18.55
C GLY A 79 8.56 4.57 -18.41
N THR A 80 8.52 3.26 -18.25
CA THR A 80 7.32 2.47 -17.99
C THR A 80 7.32 1.92 -16.57
N LYS A 81 6.15 1.47 -16.13
CA LYS A 81 5.91 0.87 -14.82
C LYS A 81 4.96 -0.32 -14.99
N LEU A 82 5.35 -1.48 -14.46
CA LEU A 82 4.46 -2.60 -14.26
C LEU A 82 3.42 -2.23 -13.20
N THR A 83 2.16 -2.24 -13.63
CA THR A 83 1.00 -1.87 -12.84
C THR A 83 0.12 -3.10 -12.64
N CYS A 84 -0.02 -3.53 -11.39
CA CYS A 84 -0.85 -4.66 -11.02
C CYS A 84 -2.26 -4.15 -10.71
N LEU A 85 -3.16 -4.20 -11.69
CA LEU A 85 -4.53 -3.74 -11.54
C LEU A 85 -5.40 -4.81 -10.89
N THR A 86 -5.86 -4.56 -9.66
CA THR A 86 -6.59 -5.53 -8.84
C THR A 86 -7.82 -4.92 -8.16
N GLY A 87 -8.58 -5.74 -7.42
CA GLY A 87 -9.77 -5.31 -6.68
C GLY A 87 -11.06 -5.48 -7.49
N HIS A 88 -11.95 -4.50 -7.41
CA HIS A 88 -13.27 -4.49 -8.06
C HIS A 88 -13.18 -3.98 -9.51
N ILE A 89 -12.45 -4.71 -10.35
CA ILE A 89 -12.20 -4.39 -11.76
C ILE A 89 -12.60 -5.58 -12.66
N ASN A 90 -13.06 -5.34 -13.90
CA ASN A 90 -13.49 -6.40 -14.81
C ASN A 90 -12.34 -7.22 -15.42
N LYS A 91 -11.19 -6.59 -15.68
CA LYS A 91 -10.00 -7.23 -16.28
C LYS A 91 -8.78 -7.06 -15.36
N PRO A 92 -8.73 -7.75 -14.21
CA PRO A 92 -7.56 -7.71 -13.34
C PRO A 92 -6.35 -8.33 -14.04
N GLY A 93 -5.16 -7.78 -13.79
CA GLY A 93 -3.95 -8.25 -14.46
C GLY A 93 -2.73 -7.37 -14.17
N VAL A 94 -1.59 -7.77 -14.73
CA VAL A 94 -0.37 -6.97 -14.71
C VAL A 94 -0.21 -6.35 -16.09
N TYR A 95 -0.15 -5.03 -16.14
CA TYR A 95 -0.03 -4.26 -17.37
C TYR A 95 1.21 -3.37 -17.29
N GLU A 96 2.03 -3.36 -18.34
CA GLU A 96 3.10 -2.39 -18.47
C GLU A 96 2.53 -1.10 -19.05
N LEU A 97 2.55 -0.02 -18.26
CA LEU A 97 2.00 1.28 -18.63
C LEU A 97 3.10 2.34 -18.55
N ARG A 98 2.97 3.39 -19.35
CA ARG A 98 3.87 4.55 -19.27
C ARG A 98 3.67 5.29 -17.95
N LEU A 99 4.75 5.79 -17.36
CA LEU A 99 4.61 6.69 -16.22
C LEU A 99 3.88 7.97 -16.65
N GLY A 100 2.87 8.35 -15.87
CA GLY A 100 1.95 9.43 -16.21
C GLY A 100 0.68 8.99 -16.93
N PHE A 101 0.42 7.68 -17.07
CA PHE A 101 -0.83 7.18 -17.65
C PHE A 101 -2.05 7.64 -16.81
N PRO A 102 -3.12 8.18 -17.42
CA PRO A 102 -4.28 8.67 -16.65
C PRO A 102 -5.00 7.56 -15.88
N VAL A 103 -5.33 7.81 -14.60
CA VAL A 103 -5.95 6.82 -13.70
C VAL A 103 -7.31 6.37 -14.23
N MET A 104 -8.17 7.30 -14.64
CA MET A 104 -9.51 6.97 -15.16
C MET A 104 -9.42 6.20 -16.48
N GLN A 105 -8.45 6.54 -17.34
CA GLN A 105 -8.19 5.78 -18.57
C GLN A 105 -7.73 4.36 -18.25
N MET A 106 -6.84 4.20 -17.27
CA MET A 106 -6.37 2.88 -16.82
C MET A 106 -7.53 2.02 -16.31
N ILE A 107 -8.42 2.58 -15.49
CA ILE A 107 -9.57 1.83 -14.95
C ILE A 107 -10.54 1.45 -16.08
N ASN A 108 -10.89 2.39 -16.96
CA ASN A 108 -11.95 2.19 -17.93
C ASN A 108 -11.49 1.38 -19.16
N GLU A 109 -10.35 1.73 -19.74
CA GLU A 109 -9.88 1.14 -21.01
C GLU A 109 -9.06 -0.12 -20.77
N VAL A 110 -8.06 -0.05 -19.89
CA VAL A 110 -7.16 -1.18 -19.60
C VAL A 110 -7.87 -2.21 -18.70
N GLY A 111 -8.48 -1.74 -17.61
CA GLY A 111 -9.22 -2.57 -16.66
C GLY A 111 -10.61 -3.01 -17.13
N GLY A 112 -11.12 -2.46 -18.24
CA GLY A 112 -12.47 -2.73 -18.73
C GLY A 112 -13.57 -2.22 -17.80
N GLY A 113 -13.28 -1.20 -16.98
CA GLY A 113 -14.20 -0.59 -16.03
C GLY A 113 -14.32 -1.32 -14.69
N VAL A 114 -14.97 -0.65 -13.75
CA VAL A 114 -15.28 -1.19 -12.42
C VAL A 114 -16.23 -2.39 -12.54
N ARG A 115 -16.04 -3.38 -11.66
CA ARG A 115 -16.78 -4.64 -11.68
C ARG A 115 -18.30 -4.38 -11.70
N ASN A 116 -19.01 -5.10 -12.57
CA ASN A 116 -20.47 -5.00 -12.75
C ASN A 116 -20.97 -3.60 -13.16
N GLY A 117 -20.12 -2.74 -13.73
CA GLY A 117 -20.51 -1.39 -14.14
C GLY A 117 -20.85 -0.45 -12.98
N LYS A 118 -20.42 -0.80 -11.76
CA LYS A 118 -20.62 0.01 -10.55
C LYS A 118 -19.76 1.26 -10.55
N LYS A 119 -20.05 2.18 -9.63
CA LYS A 119 -19.24 3.38 -9.45
C LYS A 119 -17.95 3.07 -8.68
N LEU A 120 -16.89 3.80 -9.05
CA LEU A 120 -15.66 3.86 -8.27
C LEU A 120 -15.94 4.56 -6.93
N LYS A 121 -15.42 4.00 -5.83
CA LYS A 121 -15.49 4.61 -4.50
C LYS A 121 -14.12 5.09 -4.04
N ALA A 122 -13.15 4.19 -4.10
CA ALA A 122 -11.80 4.44 -3.63
C ALA A 122 -10.78 3.71 -4.51
N PHE A 123 -9.57 4.25 -4.52
CA PHE A 123 -8.47 3.80 -5.35
C PHE A 123 -7.16 3.85 -4.57
N ILE A 124 -6.45 2.73 -4.49
CA ILE A 124 -5.10 2.69 -3.93
C ILE A 124 -4.12 2.61 -5.11
N PRO A 125 -3.24 3.61 -5.33
CA PRO A 125 -2.37 3.65 -6.50
C PRO A 125 -1.20 2.65 -6.46
N GLY A 126 -0.55 2.50 -5.31
CA GLY A 126 0.78 1.91 -5.25
C GLY A 126 0.96 0.68 -4.37
N GLY A 127 -0.12 0.15 -3.82
CA GLY A 127 -0.10 -0.91 -2.81
C GLY A 127 -0.66 -0.41 -1.48
N SER A 128 -0.93 -1.34 -0.56
CA SER A 128 -1.64 -1.06 0.69
C SER A 128 -1.00 -0.02 1.60
N SER A 129 0.28 0.31 1.39
CA SER A 129 1.01 1.34 2.13
C SER A 129 0.67 2.77 1.72
N CYS A 130 0.03 2.94 0.56
CA CYS A 130 -0.27 4.24 0.00
C CYS A 130 -1.59 4.78 0.57
N PRO A 131 -1.67 6.08 0.91
CA PRO A 131 -2.96 6.76 1.09
C PRO A 131 -3.86 6.53 -0.11
N LEU A 132 -5.14 6.25 0.11
CA LEU A 132 -6.08 6.07 -0.99
C LEU A 132 -6.49 7.41 -1.60
N LEU A 133 -7.06 7.37 -2.79
CA LEU A 133 -7.80 8.45 -3.42
C LEU A 133 -9.28 8.12 -3.44
N THR A 134 -10.12 9.13 -3.25
CA THR A 134 -11.56 9.06 -3.56
C THR A 134 -11.76 9.05 -5.07
N ALA A 135 -12.96 8.65 -5.52
CA ALA A 135 -13.31 8.71 -6.94
C ALA A 135 -13.11 10.11 -7.55
N ALA A 136 -13.47 11.17 -6.82
CA ALA A 136 -13.29 12.54 -7.26
C ALA A 136 -11.81 12.94 -7.40
N GLU A 137 -10.94 12.48 -6.50
CA GLU A 137 -9.50 12.76 -6.59
C GLU A 137 -8.81 11.99 -7.72
N CYS A 138 -9.42 10.90 -8.22
CA CYS A 138 -8.93 10.15 -9.38
C CYS A 138 -9.15 10.90 -10.70
N GLU A 139 -10.12 11.80 -10.75
CA GLU A 139 -10.37 12.64 -11.92
C GLU A 139 -9.15 13.55 -12.18
N GLY A 140 -8.63 13.50 -13.40
CA GLY A 140 -7.41 14.21 -13.79
C GLY A 140 -6.13 13.73 -13.09
N ALA A 141 -6.15 12.59 -12.40
CA ALA A 141 -4.95 11.98 -11.82
C ALA A 141 -4.22 11.13 -12.87
N THR A 142 -2.89 11.15 -12.80
CA THR A 142 -1.99 10.33 -13.62
C THR A 142 -1.10 9.46 -12.73
N MET A 143 -0.75 8.28 -13.22
CA MET A 143 0.09 7.27 -12.55
C MET A 143 1.58 7.66 -12.64
N ASP A 144 1.96 8.73 -11.94
CA ASP A 144 3.34 9.19 -11.77
C ASP A 144 3.57 9.73 -10.35
N TYR A 145 4.84 9.94 -9.99
CA TYR A 145 5.22 10.32 -8.64
C TYR A 145 4.70 11.71 -8.22
N ASP A 146 4.75 12.70 -9.12
CA ASP A 146 4.39 14.09 -8.81
C ASP A 146 2.86 14.25 -8.68
N SER A 147 2.10 13.66 -9.59
CA SER A 147 0.62 13.65 -9.57
C SER A 147 0.07 12.96 -8.31
N MET A 148 0.68 11.85 -7.88
CA MET A 148 0.28 11.16 -6.66
C MET A 148 0.66 11.96 -5.41
N ALA A 149 1.86 12.53 -5.37
CA ALA A 149 2.30 13.39 -4.26
C ALA A 149 1.42 14.63 -4.10
N ALA A 150 1.03 15.27 -5.20
CA ALA A 150 0.11 16.42 -5.19
C ALA A 150 -1.25 16.11 -4.56
N ARG A 151 -1.66 14.84 -4.57
CA ARG A 151 -2.89 14.32 -3.96
C ARG A 151 -2.67 13.70 -2.58
N LYS A 152 -1.52 13.98 -1.94
CA LYS A 152 -1.12 13.43 -0.64
C LYS A 152 -1.13 11.89 -0.62
N SER A 153 -0.83 11.27 -1.75
CA SER A 153 -0.62 9.84 -1.91
C SER A 153 0.77 9.58 -2.51
N MET A 154 1.04 8.34 -2.93
CA MET A 154 2.30 7.95 -3.55
C MET A 154 2.08 6.80 -4.52
N LEU A 155 2.91 6.72 -5.56
CA LEU A 155 2.78 5.70 -6.61
C LEU A 155 3.18 4.28 -6.15
N GLY A 156 4.00 4.17 -5.09
CA GLY A 156 4.41 2.89 -4.50
C GLY A 156 4.96 1.88 -5.51
N SER A 157 4.56 0.62 -5.36
CA SER A 157 4.96 -0.50 -6.23
C SER A 157 4.16 -0.61 -7.53
N GLY A 158 3.15 0.24 -7.75
CA GLY A 158 2.16 0.06 -8.82
C GLY A 158 1.14 -1.06 -8.52
N GLY A 159 1.05 -1.51 -7.26
CA GLY A 159 0.04 -2.45 -6.78
C GLY A 159 -1.35 -1.80 -6.62
N VAL A 160 -2.04 -1.57 -7.72
CA VAL A 160 -3.31 -0.85 -7.74
C VAL A 160 -4.45 -1.69 -7.15
N VAL A 161 -5.25 -1.07 -6.28
CA VAL A 161 -6.50 -1.66 -5.76
C VAL A 161 -7.68 -0.73 -6.05
N VAL A 162 -8.62 -1.22 -6.85
CA VAL A 162 -9.89 -0.55 -7.17
C VAL A 162 -10.97 -1.02 -6.21
N MET A 163 -11.74 -0.10 -5.62
CA MET A 163 -12.87 -0.39 -4.73
C MET A 163 -14.14 0.27 -5.26
N ASP A 164 -15.23 -0.52 -5.34
CA ASP A 164 -16.55 -0.08 -5.79
C ASP A 164 -17.39 0.52 -4.66
N GLU A 165 -18.55 1.10 -5.01
CA GLU A 165 -19.46 1.80 -4.08
C GLU A 165 -19.98 0.94 -2.91
N ASP A 166 -20.00 -0.39 -3.06
CA ASP A 166 -20.44 -1.33 -2.02
C ASP A 166 -19.34 -1.71 -1.02
N THR A 167 -18.14 -1.12 -1.12
CA THR A 167 -17.03 -1.47 -0.24
C THR A 167 -17.14 -0.76 1.12
N CYS A 168 -17.27 -1.51 2.22
CA CYS A 168 -17.21 -0.97 3.59
C CYS A 168 -15.79 -0.47 3.93
N MET A 169 -15.58 0.84 4.07
CA MET A 169 -14.23 1.39 4.28
C MET A 169 -13.64 1.08 5.65
N VAL A 170 -14.49 0.88 6.67
CA VAL A 170 -14.08 0.36 7.98
C VAL A 170 -13.50 -1.05 7.86
N LYS A 171 -14.15 -1.91 7.07
CA LYS A 171 -13.68 -3.29 6.82
C LYS A 171 -12.39 -3.30 5.99
N ALA A 172 -12.27 -2.41 5.00
CA ALA A 172 -11.05 -2.24 4.23
C ALA A 172 -9.88 -1.83 5.13
N ALA A 173 -10.06 -0.81 5.98
CA ALA A 173 -9.06 -0.40 6.97
C ALA A 173 -8.68 -1.54 7.91
N LEU A 174 -9.67 -2.28 8.43
CA LEU A 174 -9.43 -3.43 9.30
C LEU A 174 -8.60 -4.51 8.60
N ARG A 175 -8.88 -4.81 7.32
CA ARG A 175 -8.13 -5.82 6.56
C ARG A 175 -6.68 -5.40 6.36
N ILE A 176 -6.45 -4.14 6.00
CA ILE A 176 -5.10 -3.57 5.84
C ILE A 176 -4.34 -3.59 7.17
N MET A 177 -4.97 -3.14 8.25
CA MET A 177 -4.31 -3.12 9.56
C MET A 177 -4.06 -4.52 10.12
N ARG A 178 -4.94 -5.50 9.85
CA ARG A 178 -4.69 -6.92 10.19
C ARG A 178 -3.44 -7.44 9.47
N PHE A 179 -3.22 -7.06 8.21
CA PHE A 179 -2.01 -7.40 7.47
C PHE A 179 -0.77 -6.79 8.13
N TYR A 180 -0.74 -5.48 8.36
CA TYR A 180 0.44 -4.83 8.97
C TYR A 180 0.73 -5.29 10.40
N ALA A 181 -0.31 -5.59 11.19
CA ALA A 181 -0.13 -6.16 12.53
C ALA A 181 0.41 -7.60 12.50
N HIS A 182 0.12 -8.37 11.44
CA HIS A 182 0.65 -9.72 11.26
C HIS A 182 2.09 -9.70 10.73
N GLU A 183 2.37 -8.80 9.78
CA GLU A 183 3.63 -8.71 9.06
C GLU A 183 4.69 -7.85 9.77
N SER A 184 4.36 -7.21 10.89
CA SER A 184 5.34 -6.48 11.70
C SER A 184 6.33 -7.45 12.34
N CYS A 185 7.64 -7.16 12.22
CA CYS A 185 8.68 -7.91 12.95
C CYS A 185 8.63 -7.71 14.47
N GLY A 186 7.83 -6.76 14.97
CA GLY A 186 7.65 -6.50 16.39
C GLY A 186 8.85 -5.83 17.09
N TRP A 187 9.83 -5.30 16.34
CA TRP A 187 11.03 -4.72 16.95
C TRP A 187 10.77 -3.38 17.66
N CYS A 188 10.30 -2.38 16.92
CA CYS A 188 10.06 -1.04 17.48
C CYS A 188 8.67 -0.93 18.12
N ILE A 189 8.63 -0.31 19.32
CA ILE A 189 7.40 -0.18 20.13
C ILE A 189 6.27 0.52 19.36
N PRO A 190 6.50 1.66 18.66
CA PRO A 190 5.39 2.34 17.99
C PRO A 190 4.75 1.48 16.90
N CYS A 191 5.54 0.66 16.18
CA CYS A 191 4.99 -0.28 15.19
C CYS A 191 4.30 -1.47 15.86
N ARG A 192 4.98 -2.16 16.78
CA ARG A 192 4.50 -3.39 17.42
C ARG A 192 3.18 -3.18 18.17
N GLU A 193 3.17 -2.17 19.04
CA GLU A 193 2.01 -1.87 19.86
C GLU A 193 0.97 -1.06 19.09
N GLY A 194 1.41 -0.11 18.24
CA GLY A 194 0.52 0.75 17.47
C GLY A 194 -0.33 -0.02 16.47
N THR A 195 0.26 -0.90 15.66
CA THR A 195 -0.52 -1.72 14.71
C THR A 195 -1.48 -2.67 15.42
N THR A 196 -1.06 -3.27 16.54
CA THR A 196 -1.93 -4.12 17.37
C THR A 196 -3.09 -3.33 17.97
N TRP A 197 -2.85 -2.10 18.43
CA TRP A 197 -3.87 -1.24 19.01
C TRP A 197 -4.86 -0.77 17.95
N LEU A 198 -4.38 -0.23 16.82
CA LEU A 198 -5.22 0.18 15.69
C LEU A 198 -6.09 -0.98 15.20
N ARG A 199 -5.53 -2.20 15.10
CA ARG A 199 -6.29 -3.41 14.76
C ARG A 199 -7.44 -3.66 15.75
N LYS A 200 -7.18 -3.59 17.06
CA LYS A 200 -8.21 -3.82 18.09
C LYS A 200 -9.33 -2.79 18.01
N VAL A 201 -9.00 -1.53 17.78
CA VAL A 201 -9.99 -0.45 17.62
C VAL A 201 -10.82 -0.67 16.35
N LEU A 202 -10.20 -1.02 15.22
CA LEU A 202 -10.91 -1.31 13.98
C LEU A 202 -11.80 -2.57 14.07
N VAL A 203 -11.41 -3.59 14.85
CA VAL A 203 -12.28 -4.75 15.14
C VAL A 203 -13.52 -4.29 15.89
N ARG A 204 -13.36 -3.49 16.95
CA ARG A 204 -14.48 -2.94 17.72
C ARG A 204 -15.44 -2.12 16.85
N PHE A 205 -14.90 -1.30 15.93
CA PHE A 205 -15.73 -0.56 14.96
C PHE A 205 -16.51 -1.49 14.04
N HIS A 206 -15.86 -2.49 13.49
CA HIS A 206 -16.51 -3.41 12.56
C HIS A 206 -17.63 -4.23 13.25
N GLU A 207 -17.47 -4.53 14.55
CA GLU A 207 -18.47 -5.21 15.38
C GLU A 207 -19.59 -4.27 15.90
N GLY A 208 -19.59 -2.99 15.54
CA GLY A 208 -20.59 -2.01 15.97
C GLY A 208 -20.42 -1.48 17.40
N ALA A 209 -19.28 -1.80 18.05
CA ALA A 209 -18.91 -1.38 19.40
C ALA A 209 -17.90 -0.21 19.41
N GLY A 210 -17.73 0.47 18.28
CA GLY A 210 -16.93 1.69 18.17
C GLY A 210 -17.60 2.86 18.88
N THR A 211 -16.78 3.75 19.45
CA THR A 211 -17.23 5.01 20.03
C THR A 211 -16.74 6.18 19.19
N ARG A 212 -17.36 7.36 19.34
CA ARG A 212 -16.95 8.55 18.60
C ARG A 212 -15.50 8.94 18.88
N SER A 213 -15.05 8.80 20.13
CA SER A 213 -13.66 9.04 20.54
C SER A 213 -12.66 8.08 19.89
N ASP A 214 -13.09 6.87 19.52
CA ASP A 214 -12.20 5.92 18.85
C ASP A 214 -11.84 6.39 17.42
N ILE A 215 -12.68 7.21 16.76
CA ILE A 215 -12.38 7.74 15.42
C ILE A 215 -11.15 8.65 15.48
N ASP A 216 -11.14 9.57 16.45
CA ASP A 216 -10.02 10.50 16.64
C ASP A 216 -8.78 9.75 17.14
N LEU A 217 -8.98 8.75 18.01
CA LEU A 217 -7.90 7.89 18.49
C LEU A 217 -7.17 7.14 17.35
N LEU A 218 -7.89 6.65 16.34
CA LEU A 218 -7.26 6.02 15.16
C LEU A 218 -6.28 6.98 14.46
N GLY A 219 -6.67 8.24 14.32
CA GLY A 219 -5.84 9.29 13.74
C GLY A 219 -4.63 9.61 14.63
N ASP A 220 -4.85 9.78 15.93
CA ASP A 220 -3.81 10.14 16.89
C ASP A 220 -2.75 9.05 17.04
N VAL A 221 -3.16 7.78 17.16
CA VAL A 221 -2.21 6.66 17.24
C VAL A 221 -1.42 6.55 15.94
N SER A 222 -2.07 6.67 14.78
CA SER A 222 -1.38 6.63 13.48
C SER A 222 -0.36 7.76 13.35
N LYS A 223 -0.72 9.00 13.72
CA LYS A 223 0.21 10.15 13.73
C LYS A 223 1.37 9.99 14.71
N ASN A 224 1.16 9.27 15.81
CA ASN A 224 2.23 8.95 16.76
C ASN A 224 3.19 7.89 16.23
N MET A 225 2.74 7.00 15.33
CA MET A 225 3.61 6.03 14.65
C MET A 225 4.48 6.68 13.56
N LEU A 226 3.91 7.64 12.82
CA LEU A 226 4.58 8.26 11.66
C LEU A 226 5.96 8.83 12.00
N GLY A 227 6.97 8.39 11.25
CA GLY A 227 8.36 8.83 11.39
C GLY A 227 9.03 8.47 12.72
N ARG A 228 8.38 7.67 13.57
CA ARG A 228 8.90 7.23 14.88
C ARG A 228 9.18 5.73 14.95
N THR A 229 9.16 5.05 13.80
CA THR A 229 9.49 3.62 13.69
C THR A 229 10.88 3.40 13.11
N PHE A 230 11.40 2.19 13.30
CA PHE A 230 12.75 1.83 12.86
C PHE A 230 12.87 1.72 11.33
N CYS A 231 11.78 1.25 10.69
CA CYS A 231 11.65 1.10 9.25
C CYS A 231 10.33 1.74 8.77
N PRO A 232 10.14 1.85 7.45
CA PRO A 232 8.92 2.43 6.86
C PRO A 232 7.65 1.59 7.05
N LEU A 233 7.69 0.37 7.62
CA LEU A 233 6.46 -0.42 7.84
C LEU A 233 5.48 0.31 8.77
N GLY A 234 5.99 1.05 9.76
CA GLY A 234 5.15 1.89 10.63
C GLY A 234 4.35 2.92 9.84
N ASP A 235 5.02 3.62 8.93
CA ASP A 235 4.39 4.61 8.04
C ASP A 235 3.42 3.93 7.08
N ALA A 236 3.79 2.77 6.53
CA ALA A 236 2.95 1.96 5.66
C ALA A 236 1.65 1.49 6.34
N ALA A 237 1.64 1.32 7.66
CA ALA A 237 0.43 1.01 8.41
C ALA A 237 -0.38 2.27 8.76
N ALA A 238 0.30 3.38 9.09
CA ALA A 238 -0.33 4.61 9.56
C ALA A 238 -0.98 5.43 8.43
N LEU A 239 -0.27 5.62 7.32
CA LEU A 239 -0.73 6.42 6.17
C LEU A 239 -2.08 5.99 5.58
N PRO A 240 -2.31 4.71 5.22
CA PRO A 240 -3.62 4.28 4.73
C PRO A 240 -4.71 4.43 5.80
N THR A 241 -4.38 4.20 7.07
CA THR A 241 -5.34 4.34 8.18
C THR A 241 -5.81 5.80 8.31
N ILE A 242 -4.88 6.75 8.33
CA ILE A 242 -5.19 8.19 8.35
C ILE A 242 -6.05 8.55 7.15
N SER A 243 -5.63 8.14 5.94
CA SER A 243 -6.33 8.43 4.70
C SER A 243 -7.77 7.92 4.69
N ILE A 244 -8.00 6.67 5.13
CA ILE A 244 -9.33 6.07 5.19
C ILE A 244 -10.21 6.79 6.21
N VAL A 245 -9.69 7.06 7.41
CA VAL A 245 -10.46 7.73 8.47
C VAL A 245 -10.82 9.16 8.10
N GLU A 246 -9.90 9.91 7.48
CA GLU A 246 -10.15 11.30 7.07
C GLU A 246 -11.15 11.38 5.90
N LYS A 247 -11.00 10.53 4.89
CA LYS A 247 -11.80 10.59 3.65
C LYS A 247 -13.17 9.91 3.77
N PHE A 248 -13.31 8.94 4.66
CA PHE A 248 -14.54 8.17 4.86
C PHE A 248 -15.04 8.22 6.31
N ARG A 249 -14.82 9.33 7.01
CA ARG A 249 -15.24 9.52 8.41
C ARG A 249 -16.72 9.19 8.62
N ASP A 250 -17.57 9.59 7.69
CA ASP A 250 -19.01 9.35 7.73
C ASP A 250 -19.35 7.86 7.82
N GLU A 251 -18.55 6.98 7.20
CA GLU A 251 -18.73 5.53 7.31
C GLU A 251 -18.36 5.01 8.70
N PHE A 252 -17.36 5.58 9.37
CA PHE A 252 -17.06 5.24 10.76
C PHE A 252 -18.18 5.71 11.69
N GLU A 253 -18.72 6.91 11.47
CA GLU A 253 -19.86 7.42 12.23
C GLU A 253 -21.12 6.55 12.02
N ALA A 254 -21.32 5.99 10.83
CA ALA A 254 -22.43 5.07 10.54
C ALA A 254 -22.37 3.74 11.32
N HIS A 255 -21.19 3.30 11.77
CA HIS A 255 -20.99 2.09 12.58
C HIS A 255 -21.20 2.32 14.08
N LEU A 256 -21.48 3.54 14.51
CA LEU A 256 -21.75 3.85 15.91
C LEU A 256 -23.13 3.32 16.35
N ASN A 257 -23.31 3.15 17.66
CA ASN A 257 -24.56 2.76 18.30
C ASN A 257 -25.08 1.36 17.90
N GLY A 258 -24.17 0.38 17.72
CA GLY A 258 -24.54 -1.01 17.46
C GLY A 258 -25.11 -1.26 16.07
N ARG A 259 -24.92 -0.32 15.13
CA ARG A 259 -25.35 -0.50 13.74
C ARG A 259 -24.35 -1.38 13.01
N PRO A 260 -24.76 -2.53 12.44
CA PRO A 260 -23.87 -3.37 11.63
C PRO A 260 -23.41 -2.61 10.38
N CYS A 261 -22.30 -3.04 9.75
CA CYS A 261 -21.78 -2.38 8.56
C CYS A 261 -22.90 -2.24 7.51
N PRO A 262 -23.20 -1.01 7.03
CA PRO A 262 -24.31 -0.79 6.09
C PRO A 262 -24.09 -1.44 4.72
N PHE A 263 -22.86 -1.88 4.46
CA PHE A 263 -22.43 -2.55 3.24
C PHE A 263 -22.26 -4.07 3.39
N GLU A 264 -22.39 -4.61 4.60
CA GLU A 264 -22.49 -6.06 4.75
C GLU A 264 -23.94 -6.47 4.50
N HIS A 265 -24.21 -6.97 3.30
CA HIS A 265 -25.35 -7.84 3.11
C HIS A 265 -25.16 -9.00 4.08
N THR A 266 -26.02 -9.09 5.10
CA THR A 266 -26.19 -10.31 5.89
C THR A 266 -26.25 -11.46 4.90
N ARG A 267 -25.18 -12.26 4.84
CA ARG A 267 -25.30 -13.58 4.25
C ARG A 267 -26.38 -14.23 5.11
N GLU A 268 -27.57 -14.42 4.56
CA GLU A 268 -28.44 -15.47 5.05
C GLU A 268 -27.54 -16.67 5.24
N ALA A 269 -27.46 -17.16 6.48
CA ALA A 269 -26.72 -18.34 6.79
C ALA A 269 -27.26 -19.42 5.86
N VAL A 270 -26.49 -19.77 4.83
CA VAL A 270 -26.73 -20.96 4.03
C VAL A 270 -26.39 -22.10 4.98
N LEU A 271 -27.39 -22.48 5.77
CA LEU A 271 -27.45 -23.77 6.44
C LEU A 271 -27.61 -24.81 5.34
N VAL A 272 -26.49 -25.39 4.91
CA VAL A 272 -26.43 -26.71 4.30
C VAL A 272 -25.26 -27.45 4.92
#